data_AF-A0A7U8B421-F1
#
_entry.id   AF-A0A7U8B421-F1
#
_cell.length_a   1.000
_cell.length_b   1.000
_cell.length_c   1.000
_cell.angle_alpha   90.00
_cell.angle_beta   90.00
_cell.angle_gamma   90.00
#
_symmetry.space_group_name_H-M   'P 1'
#
loop_
_entity.id
_entity.type
_entity.pdbx_description
1 polymer ?
#
loop_
_entity_poly.entity_id
_entity_poly.type
_entity_poly.pdbx_seq_one_letter_code
_entity_poly.pdbx_strand_id
1 'polypeptide(L)'
;MQQVFSEEYDLKRELKELKRELKQAKEHIKVSKISLSYYKVCFEIMQAACTPAIEECAFQFALDFIRDNKLGGNANDCYFLAGDFLEEAVNDFYNESKIYIDHSKTLEEQAEFRYLFRKRGLMESIGAKMLKKANRFLREQGFSHIKLETSVCFLAEWDRLLIRNVEEVEALLKESLEKLDFNALELEAQKGPLGYTDYFCFKCLVKLINETKEYDND
;
A
#
# COMPACT_ATOMS: atom_id res chain seq x y z
N MET A 1 27.48 -21.56 53.45
CA MET A 1 26.61 -20.36 53.33
C MET A 1 27.13 -19.40 52.25
N GLN A 2 28.40 -18.98 52.25
CA GLN A 2 28.95 -18.07 51.22
C GLN A 2 28.90 -18.59 49.76
N GLN A 3 29.11 -19.89 49.51
CA GLN A 3 29.02 -20.48 48.16
C GLN A 3 27.60 -20.43 47.56
N VAL A 4 26.56 -20.63 48.37
CA VAL A 4 25.16 -20.61 47.91
C VAL A 4 24.74 -19.20 47.47
N PHE A 5 25.25 -18.16 48.13
CA PHE A 5 25.01 -16.76 47.74
C PHE A 5 25.74 -16.35 46.46
N SER A 6 26.89 -16.97 46.12
CA SER A 6 27.58 -16.68 44.85
C SER A 6 26.90 -17.37 43.67
N GLU A 7 26.47 -18.63 43.84
CA GLU A 7 25.71 -19.35 42.81
C GLU A 7 24.37 -18.66 42.50
N GLU A 8 23.65 -18.18 43.52
CA GLU A 8 22.40 -17.45 43.29
C GLU A 8 22.62 -16.10 42.57
N TYR A 9 23.76 -15.46 42.82
CA TYR A 9 24.14 -14.21 42.15
C TYR A 9 24.53 -14.44 40.69
N ASP A 10 25.30 -15.50 40.42
CA ASP A 10 25.72 -15.89 39.07
C ASP A 10 24.51 -16.33 38.23
N LEU A 11 23.59 -17.11 38.81
CA LEU A 11 22.32 -17.49 38.16
C LEU A 11 21.44 -16.28 37.84
N LYS A 12 21.37 -15.27 38.73
CA LYS A 12 20.62 -14.03 38.46
C LYS A 12 21.24 -13.22 37.31
N ARG A 13 22.57 -13.25 37.20
CA ARG A 13 23.30 -12.59 36.10
C ARG A 13 23.05 -13.31 34.77
N GLU A 14 23.18 -14.63 34.72
CA GLU A 14 22.89 -15.44 33.54
C GLU A 14 21.43 -15.29 33.08
N LEU A 15 20.47 -15.28 34.02
CA LEU A 15 19.06 -15.05 33.70
C LEU A 15 18.83 -13.69 33.03
N LYS A 16 19.58 -12.66 33.44
CA LYS A 16 19.48 -11.31 32.88
C LYS A 16 20.07 -11.25 31.48
N GLU A 17 21.20 -11.91 31.24
CA GLU A 17 21.81 -12.04 29.91
C GLU A 17 20.89 -12.83 28.96
N LEU A 18 20.39 -13.98 29.38
CA LEU A 18 19.43 -14.77 28.59
C LEU A 18 18.16 -13.99 28.24
N LYS A 19 17.62 -13.19 29.17
CA LYS A 19 16.47 -12.31 28.88
C LYS A 19 16.78 -11.24 27.83
N ARG A 20 18.00 -10.70 27.85
CA ARG A 20 18.46 -9.71 26.86
C ARG A 20 18.66 -10.35 25.49
N GLU A 21 19.31 -11.50 25.43
CA GLU A 21 19.52 -12.26 24.19
C GLU A 21 18.18 -12.70 23.60
N LEU A 22 17.24 -13.20 24.42
CA LEU A 22 15.89 -13.55 23.97
C LEU A 22 15.17 -12.35 23.36
N LYS A 23 15.33 -11.15 23.95
CA LYS A 23 14.74 -9.92 23.41
C LYS A 23 15.36 -9.57 22.06
N GLN A 24 16.68 -9.62 21.94
CA GLN A 24 17.38 -9.36 20.68
C GLN A 24 17.02 -10.38 19.59
N ALA A 25 16.98 -11.67 19.93
CA ALA A 25 16.58 -12.73 19.01
C ALA A 25 15.13 -12.56 18.53
N LYS A 26 14.21 -12.18 19.42
CA LYS A 26 12.81 -11.86 19.04
C LYS A 26 12.74 -10.66 18.09
N GLU A 27 13.54 -9.63 18.32
CA GLU A 27 13.63 -8.47 17.43
C GLU A 27 14.19 -8.88 16.05
N HIS A 28 15.26 -9.68 16.02
CA HIS A 28 15.83 -10.21 14.79
C HIS A 28 14.83 -11.09 14.02
N ILE A 29 14.11 -11.99 14.71
CA ILE A 29 13.06 -12.82 14.08
C ILE A 29 11.95 -11.94 13.50
N LYS A 30 11.56 -10.87 14.18
CA LYS A 30 10.56 -9.91 13.69
C LYS A 30 11.06 -9.24 12.40
N VAL A 31 12.28 -8.71 12.40
CA VAL A 31 12.90 -8.08 11.22
C VAL A 31 13.04 -9.09 10.08
N SER A 32 13.53 -10.29 10.33
CA SER A 32 13.68 -11.33 9.31
C SER A 32 12.35 -11.82 8.74
N LYS A 33 11.27 -11.86 9.54
CA LYS A 33 9.93 -12.17 9.05
C LYS A 33 9.42 -11.09 8.11
N ILE A 34 9.63 -9.81 8.45
CA ILE A 34 9.29 -8.68 7.59
C ILE A 34 10.10 -8.74 6.28
N SER A 35 11.40 -9.04 6.34
CA SER A 35 12.21 -9.21 5.13
C SER A 35 11.76 -10.40 4.28
N LEU A 36 11.42 -11.53 4.90
CA LEU A 36 10.95 -12.71 4.17
C LEU A 36 9.58 -12.47 3.51
N SER A 37 8.64 -11.81 4.20
CA SER A 37 7.35 -11.44 3.62
C SER A 37 7.53 -10.46 2.47
N TYR A 38 8.39 -9.44 2.64
CA TYR A 38 8.81 -8.52 1.59
C TYR A 38 9.36 -9.26 0.36
N TYR A 39 10.37 -10.13 0.51
CA TYR A 39 10.94 -10.85 -0.63
C TYR A 39 9.96 -11.81 -1.31
N LYS A 40 9.07 -12.43 -0.54
CA LYS A 40 8.03 -13.31 -1.07
C LYS A 40 7.05 -12.52 -1.94
N VAL A 41 6.60 -11.37 -1.44
CA VAL A 41 5.76 -10.41 -2.17
C VAL A 41 6.46 -9.90 -3.43
N CYS A 42 7.74 -9.49 -3.33
CA CYS A 42 8.55 -9.10 -4.48
C CYS A 42 8.55 -10.20 -5.54
N PHE A 43 8.73 -11.45 -5.12
CA PHE A 43 8.77 -12.59 -6.02
C PHE A 43 7.41 -12.88 -6.65
N GLU A 44 6.32 -12.86 -5.89
CA GLU A 44 4.95 -13.07 -6.38
C GLU A 44 4.54 -11.97 -7.36
N ILE A 45 4.89 -10.70 -7.10
CA ILE A 45 4.64 -9.59 -8.03
C ILE A 45 5.54 -9.66 -9.26
N MET A 46 6.83 -10.01 -9.12
CA MET A 46 7.73 -10.19 -10.27
C MET A 46 7.26 -11.36 -11.16
N GLN A 47 6.69 -12.40 -10.56
CA GLN A 47 6.06 -13.51 -11.28
C GLN A 47 4.75 -13.10 -11.96
N ALA A 48 3.85 -12.42 -11.26
CA ALA A 48 2.61 -11.89 -11.82
C ALA A 48 2.87 -10.88 -12.95
N ALA A 49 3.94 -10.10 -12.84
CA ALA A 49 4.32 -9.12 -13.84
C ALA A 49 5.06 -9.73 -15.05
N CYS A 50 5.60 -10.95 -15.01
CA CYS A 50 6.48 -11.52 -16.05
C CYS A 50 7.51 -10.51 -16.63
N THR A 51 7.91 -9.50 -15.84
CA THR A 51 8.65 -8.34 -16.34
C THR A 51 10.03 -8.30 -15.69
N PRO A 52 11.10 -8.69 -16.39
CA PRO A 52 12.44 -8.40 -15.94
C PRO A 52 12.62 -6.87 -15.99
N ALA A 53 12.74 -6.24 -14.81
CA ALA A 53 13.03 -4.81 -14.57
C ALA A 53 11.85 -3.84 -14.41
N ILE A 54 11.01 -4.01 -13.37
CA ILE A 54 10.58 -2.82 -12.62
C ILE A 54 11.82 -2.33 -11.86
N GLU A 55 12.13 -1.04 -11.91
CA GLU A 55 13.26 -0.50 -11.15
C GLU A 55 13.01 -0.69 -9.65
N GLU A 56 14.03 -1.17 -8.92
CA GLU A 56 13.91 -1.49 -7.48
C GLU A 56 13.39 -0.29 -6.68
N CYS A 57 13.81 0.93 -7.02
CA CYS A 57 13.37 2.17 -6.40
C CYS A 57 11.87 2.45 -6.62
N ALA A 58 11.35 2.26 -7.84
CA ALA A 58 9.94 2.49 -8.15
C ALA A 58 9.04 1.45 -7.47
N PHE A 59 9.51 0.21 -7.39
CA PHE A 59 8.82 -0.85 -6.67
C PHE A 59 8.78 -0.59 -5.15
N GLN A 60 9.92 -0.23 -4.57
CA GLN A 60 10.01 0.12 -3.16
C GLN A 60 9.11 1.31 -2.83
N PHE A 61 9.10 2.35 -3.69
CA PHE A 61 8.23 3.49 -3.53
C PHE A 61 6.74 3.10 -3.57
N ALA A 62 6.33 2.27 -4.54
CA ALA A 62 4.96 1.76 -4.62
C ALA A 62 4.55 1.00 -3.35
N LEU A 63 5.41 0.12 -2.84
CA LEU A 63 5.14 -0.63 -1.61
C LEU A 63 5.05 0.29 -0.40
N ASP A 64 5.98 1.24 -0.25
CA ASP A 64 5.96 2.18 0.85
C ASP A 64 4.72 3.09 0.79
N PHE A 65 4.34 3.56 -0.40
CA PHE A 65 3.09 4.31 -0.60
C PHE A 65 1.86 3.51 -0.14
N ILE A 66 1.74 2.25 -0.57
CA ILE A 66 0.61 1.38 -0.19
C ILE A 66 0.61 1.13 1.32
N ARG A 67 1.79 0.86 1.90
CA ARG A 67 1.98 0.58 3.32
C ARG A 67 1.64 1.79 4.19
N ASP A 68 2.18 2.96 3.85
CA ASP A 68 2.05 4.18 4.64
C ASP A 68 0.63 4.71 4.63
N ASN A 69 -0.11 4.46 3.54
CA ASN A 69 -1.53 4.78 3.43
C ASN A 69 -2.45 3.61 3.84
N LYS A 70 -1.88 2.48 4.30
CA LYS A 70 -2.60 1.29 4.74
C LYS A 70 -3.61 0.77 3.70
N LEU A 71 -3.28 0.87 2.42
CA LEU A 71 -4.21 0.50 1.35
C LEU A 71 -4.53 -1.00 1.37
N GLY A 72 -3.61 -1.85 1.83
CA GLY A 72 -3.87 -3.27 2.09
C GLY A 72 -4.67 -3.57 3.36
N GLY A 73 -4.96 -2.56 4.20
CA GLY A 73 -5.61 -2.69 5.50
C GLY A 73 -4.68 -2.41 6.69
N ASN A 74 -5.22 -2.51 7.90
CA ASN A 74 -4.51 -2.22 9.15
C ASN A 74 -4.12 -3.52 9.86
N ALA A 75 -2.87 -3.98 9.72
CA ALA A 75 -2.35 -5.14 10.45
C ALA A 75 -0.88 -4.95 10.85
N ASN A 76 -0.39 -5.79 11.77
CA ASN A 76 0.99 -5.74 12.26
C ASN A 76 2.05 -6.11 11.19
N ASP A 77 1.63 -6.71 10.07
CA ASP A 77 2.49 -7.06 8.92
C ASP A 77 2.07 -6.24 7.69
N CYS A 78 2.28 -4.92 7.77
CA CYS A 78 1.85 -3.99 6.72
C CYS A 78 2.47 -4.27 5.35
N TYR A 79 3.65 -4.89 5.29
CA TYR A 79 4.35 -5.17 4.03
C TYR A 79 3.73 -6.34 3.27
N PHE A 80 3.32 -7.41 3.96
CA PHE A 80 2.59 -8.50 3.33
C PHE A 80 1.29 -7.99 2.68
N LEU A 81 0.49 -7.23 3.43
CA LEU A 81 -0.75 -6.65 2.91
C LEU A 81 -0.53 -5.62 1.79
N ALA A 82 0.56 -4.85 1.89
CA ALA A 82 0.92 -3.93 0.81
C ALA A 82 1.29 -4.69 -0.46
N GLY A 83 1.94 -5.83 -0.30
CA GLY A 83 2.24 -6.78 -1.37
C GLY A 83 1.02 -7.33 -2.05
N ASP A 84 0.10 -7.92 -1.29
CA ASP A 84 -1.16 -8.47 -1.81
C ASP A 84 -1.93 -7.38 -2.59
N PHE A 85 -2.01 -6.16 -2.04
CA PHE A 85 -2.68 -5.05 -2.72
C PHE A 85 -2.01 -4.69 -4.05
N LEU A 86 -0.67 -4.64 -4.06
CA LEU A 86 0.11 -4.32 -5.25
C LEU A 86 -0.04 -5.40 -6.31
N GLU A 87 0.06 -6.67 -5.93
CA GLU A 87 -0.12 -7.81 -6.82
C GLU A 87 -1.52 -7.77 -7.47
N GLU A 88 -2.56 -7.61 -6.65
CA GLU A 88 -3.91 -7.51 -7.18
C GLU A 88 -4.10 -6.28 -8.09
N ALA A 89 -3.47 -5.13 -7.78
CA ALA A 89 -3.56 -3.94 -8.64
C ALA A 89 -2.97 -4.20 -10.02
N VAL A 90 -1.78 -4.81 -10.05
CA VAL A 90 -1.08 -5.17 -11.27
C VAL A 90 -1.90 -6.20 -12.08
N ASN A 91 -2.44 -7.22 -11.42
CA ASN A 91 -3.28 -8.23 -12.06
C ASN A 91 -4.58 -7.64 -12.64
N ASP A 92 -5.26 -6.76 -11.89
CA ASP A 92 -6.47 -6.07 -12.34
C ASP A 92 -6.18 -5.26 -13.62
N PHE A 93 -5.06 -4.53 -13.65
CA PHE A 93 -4.65 -3.75 -14.80
C PHE A 93 -4.36 -4.61 -16.04
N TYR A 94 -3.62 -5.73 -15.88
CA TYR A 94 -3.36 -6.65 -16.99
C TYR A 94 -4.66 -7.24 -17.56
N ASN A 95 -5.57 -7.67 -16.68
CA ASN A 95 -6.85 -8.26 -17.06
C ASN A 95 -7.76 -7.26 -17.79
N GLU A 96 -7.88 -6.03 -17.28
CA GLU A 96 -8.76 -4.99 -17.84
C GLU A 96 -8.23 -4.42 -19.15
N SER A 97 -6.91 -4.26 -19.24
CA SER A 97 -6.26 -3.80 -20.46
C SER A 97 -6.27 -4.87 -21.56
N LYS A 98 -6.70 -6.11 -21.25
CA LYS A 98 -6.59 -7.31 -22.10
C LYS A 98 -5.18 -7.53 -22.64
N ILE A 99 -4.19 -7.09 -21.88
CA ILE A 99 -2.78 -7.24 -22.24
C ILE A 99 -2.35 -8.63 -21.79
N TYR A 100 -2.90 -9.63 -22.48
CA TYR A 100 -2.16 -10.82 -22.79
C TYR A 100 -0.96 -10.40 -23.64
N ILE A 101 0.09 -11.21 -23.75
CA ILE A 101 1.12 -11.00 -24.78
C ILE A 101 0.36 -10.90 -26.12
N ASP A 102 0.15 -9.68 -26.59
CA ASP A 102 -0.54 -9.45 -27.83
C ASP A 102 0.45 -9.81 -28.93
N HIS A 103 0.39 -11.06 -29.38
CA HIS A 103 1.26 -11.58 -30.42
C HIS A 103 1.05 -10.88 -31.77
N SER A 104 0.04 -10.00 -31.89
CA SER A 104 -0.12 -9.11 -33.04
C SER A 104 0.71 -7.81 -32.94
N LYS A 105 1.22 -7.48 -31.75
CA LYS A 105 2.14 -6.35 -31.49
C LYS A 105 3.60 -6.74 -31.71
N THR A 106 4.40 -5.81 -32.21
CA THR A 106 5.84 -6.06 -32.39
C THR A 106 6.55 -6.16 -31.04
N LEU A 107 7.73 -6.79 -31.03
CA LEU A 107 8.57 -6.84 -29.83
C LEU A 107 8.93 -5.43 -29.30
N GLU A 108 9.06 -4.45 -30.19
CA GLU A 108 9.33 -3.05 -29.86
C GLU A 108 8.12 -2.35 -29.22
N GLU A 109 6.91 -2.50 -29.77
CA GLU A 109 5.69 -1.96 -29.16
C GLU A 109 5.46 -2.54 -27.76
N GLN A 110 5.70 -3.85 -27.59
CA GLN A 110 5.62 -4.47 -26.28
C GLN A 110 6.73 -3.97 -25.34
N ALA A 111 7.93 -3.65 -25.85
CA ALA A 111 9.02 -3.11 -25.05
C ALA A 111 8.77 -1.66 -24.60
N GLU A 112 8.24 -0.82 -25.49
CA GLU A 112 7.83 0.55 -25.19
C GLU A 112 6.69 0.60 -24.17
N PHE A 113 5.69 -0.27 -24.32
CA PHE A 113 4.64 -0.41 -23.31
C PHE A 113 5.21 -0.83 -21.94
N ARG A 114 6.05 -1.87 -21.91
CA ARG A 114 6.75 -2.29 -20.68
C ARG A 114 7.54 -1.14 -20.08
N TYR A 115 8.18 -0.31 -20.89
CA TYR A 115 8.92 0.88 -20.45
C TYR A 115 8.01 1.96 -19.84
N LEU A 116 6.86 2.23 -20.44
CA LEU A 116 5.87 3.18 -19.91
C LEU A 116 5.23 2.69 -18.62
N PHE A 117 4.89 1.39 -18.55
CA PHE A 117 4.36 0.77 -17.34
C PHE A 117 5.35 0.86 -16.17
N ARG A 118 6.65 0.63 -16.44
CA ARG A 118 7.74 0.76 -15.46
C ARG A 118 7.88 2.18 -14.91
N LYS A 119 7.59 3.22 -15.69
CA LYS A 119 7.79 4.62 -15.27
C LYS A 119 6.60 5.24 -14.53
N ARG A 120 5.37 4.92 -14.94
CA ARG A 120 4.14 5.58 -14.42
C ARG A 120 2.98 4.61 -14.21
N GLY A 121 2.90 3.58 -15.06
CA GLY A 121 1.77 2.64 -15.03
C GLY A 121 1.61 1.88 -13.71
N LEU A 122 2.70 1.61 -12.97
CA LEU A 122 2.61 0.98 -11.66
C LEU A 122 1.79 1.81 -10.66
N MET A 123 2.14 3.10 -10.51
CA MET A 123 1.45 4.00 -9.60
C MET A 123 0.03 4.32 -10.08
N GLU A 124 -0.18 4.45 -11.39
CA GLU A 124 -1.52 4.61 -11.96
C GLU A 124 -2.40 3.39 -11.70
N SER A 125 -1.84 2.18 -11.78
CA SER A 125 -2.53 0.92 -11.47
C SER A 125 -2.95 0.85 -10.00
N ILE A 126 -2.06 1.24 -9.09
CA ILE A 126 -2.35 1.34 -7.65
C ILE A 126 -3.45 2.37 -7.42
N GLY A 127 -3.36 3.54 -8.06
CA GLY A 127 -4.37 4.58 -8.02
C GLY A 127 -5.72 4.08 -8.51
N ALA A 128 -5.79 3.38 -9.65
CA ALA A 128 -7.04 2.84 -10.19
C ALA A 128 -7.71 1.84 -9.23
N LYS A 129 -6.92 0.93 -8.62
CA LYS A 129 -7.45 0.01 -7.60
C LYS A 129 -7.93 0.75 -6.35
N MET A 130 -7.18 1.76 -5.90
CA MET A 130 -7.57 2.61 -4.79
C MET A 130 -8.91 3.31 -5.08
N LEU A 131 -9.11 3.86 -6.29
CA LEU A 131 -10.37 4.49 -6.69
C LEU A 131 -11.54 3.51 -6.69
N LYS A 132 -11.36 2.28 -7.21
CA LYS A 132 -12.37 1.21 -7.17
C LYS A 132 -12.88 0.96 -5.75
N LYS A 133 -11.93 0.82 -4.82
CA LYS A 133 -12.20 0.54 -3.42
C LYS A 133 -12.82 1.75 -2.71
N ALA A 134 -12.32 2.95 -2.96
CA ALA A 134 -12.91 4.20 -2.47
C ALA A 134 -14.36 4.38 -2.97
N ASN A 135 -14.63 4.07 -4.24
CA ASN A 135 -15.99 4.09 -4.81
C ASN A 135 -16.92 3.06 -4.16
N ARG A 136 -16.38 1.91 -3.73
CA ARG A 136 -17.16 0.90 -3.00
C ARG A 136 -17.52 1.41 -1.60
N PHE A 137 -16.54 1.97 -0.88
CA PHE A 137 -16.77 2.61 0.41
C PHE A 137 -17.84 3.69 0.32
N LEU A 138 -17.74 4.61 -0.64
CA LEU A 138 -18.75 5.66 -0.84
C LEU A 138 -20.16 5.09 -1.08
N ARG A 139 -20.28 4.01 -1.87
CA ARG A 139 -21.55 3.32 -2.09
C ARG A 139 -22.13 2.74 -0.80
N GLU A 140 -21.30 2.11 0.03
CA GLU A 140 -21.69 1.55 1.33
C GLU A 140 -22.15 2.65 2.31
N GLN A 141 -21.56 3.84 2.22
CA GLN A 141 -21.95 5.01 3.00
C GLN A 141 -23.14 5.80 2.41
N GLY A 142 -23.76 5.31 1.33
CA GLY A 142 -24.94 5.94 0.72
C GLY A 142 -24.66 6.95 -0.39
N PHE A 143 -23.39 7.21 -0.72
CA PHE A 143 -22.97 8.14 -1.79
C PHE A 143 -22.83 7.46 -3.16
N SER A 144 -23.81 6.62 -3.52
CA SER A 144 -23.76 5.78 -4.74
C SER A 144 -23.76 6.54 -6.07
N HIS A 145 -24.10 7.83 -6.04
CA HIS A 145 -24.10 8.70 -7.21
C HIS A 145 -22.68 9.16 -7.61
N ILE A 146 -21.71 9.09 -6.69
CA ILE A 146 -20.32 9.49 -6.95
C ILE A 146 -19.62 8.39 -7.75
N LYS A 147 -18.91 8.78 -8.82
CA LYS A 147 -18.19 7.87 -9.72
C LYS A 147 -16.72 8.26 -9.85
N LEU A 148 -15.94 7.97 -8.80
CA LEU A 148 -14.52 8.32 -8.74
C LEU A 148 -13.69 7.79 -9.91
N GLU A 149 -13.90 6.54 -10.32
CA GLU A 149 -13.15 5.88 -11.40
C GLU A 149 -13.24 6.62 -12.75
N THR A 150 -14.30 7.39 -12.98
CA THR A 150 -14.49 8.18 -14.20
C THR A 150 -14.19 9.65 -14.01
N SER A 151 -14.03 10.10 -12.77
CA SER A 151 -13.93 11.51 -12.40
C SER A 151 -12.57 11.90 -11.87
N VAL A 152 -11.72 10.97 -11.45
CA VAL A 152 -10.39 11.29 -10.92
C VAL A 152 -9.33 10.97 -11.98
N CYS A 153 -8.51 11.95 -12.32
CA CYS A 153 -7.36 11.77 -13.20
C CYS A 153 -6.07 11.88 -12.40
N PHE A 154 -5.27 10.81 -12.38
CA PHE A 154 -3.97 10.85 -11.73
C PHE A 154 -2.87 11.45 -12.62
N LEU A 155 -1.89 12.06 -11.96
CA LEU A 155 -0.57 12.31 -12.49
C LEU A 155 0.41 11.47 -11.65
N ALA A 156 0.86 10.35 -12.23
CA ALA A 156 1.91 9.55 -11.63
C ALA A 156 3.28 10.07 -12.07
N GLU A 157 4.15 10.34 -11.10
CA GLU A 157 5.59 10.45 -11.32
C GLU A 157 6.29 9.27 -10.66
N TRP A 158 7.62 9.30 -10.68
CA TRP A 158 8.43 8.16 -10.21
C TRP A 158 8.34 7.96 -8.69
N ASP A 159 8.08 9.02 -7.94
CA ASP A 159 8.11 9.09 -6.48
C ASP A 159 6.83 9.70 -5.88
N ARG A 160 5.76 9.82 -6.68
CA ARG A 160 4.50 10.42 -6.22
C ARG A 160 3.31 10.07 -7.11
N LEU A 161 2.13 10.20 -6.51
CA LEU A 161 0.85 10.14 -7.19
C LEU A 161 0.07 11.41 -6.85
N LEU A 162 -0.27 12.21 -7.86
CA LEU A 162 -1.00 13.48 -7.70
C LEU A 162 -2.35 13.42 -8.44
N ILE A 163 -3.26 14.33 -8.12
CA ILE A 163 -4.58 14.43 -8.78
C ILE A 163 -4.61 15.63 -9.71
N ARG A 164 -4.76 15.41 -11.03
CA ARG A 164 -4.75 16.49 -12.02
C ARG A 164 -5.93 17.44 -11.91
N ASN A 165 -7.11 16.92 -11.58
CA ASN A 165 -8.36 17.68 -11.54
C ASN A 165 -8.87 17.85 -10.11
N VAL A 166 -7.97 18.28 -9.22
CA VAL A 166 -8.20 18.30 -7.77
C VAL A 166 -9.45 19.10 -7.34
N GLU A 167 -9.71 20.25 -7.96
CA GLU A 167 -10.87 21.09 -7.66
C GLU A 167 -12.20 20.40 -7.99
N GLU A 168 -12.27 19.71 -9.14
CA GLU A 168 -13.46 18.97 -9.55
C GLU A 168 -13.73 17.78 -8.62
N VAL A 169 -12.66 17.06 -8.23
CA VAL A 169 -12.75 15.91 -7.32
C VAL A 169 -13.18 16.36 -5.92
N GLU A 170 -12.66 17.48 -5.43
CA GLU A 170 -13.10 18.04 -4.16
C GLU A 170 -14.57 18.47 -4.20
N ALA A 171 -14.99 19.18 -5.25
CA ALA A 171 -16.37 19.60 -5.40
C ALA A 171 -17.32 18.39 -5.44
N LEU A 172 -16.91 17.32 -6.13
CA LEU A 172 -17.62 16.05 -6.19
C LEU A 172 -17.75 15.38 -4.82
N LEU A 173 -16.71 15.46 -3.99
CA LEU A 173 -16.66 14.80 -2.69
C LEU A 173 -17.23 15.64 -1.55
N LYS A 174 -17.47 16.94 -1.75
CA LYS A 174 -17.87 17.90 -0.71
C LYS A 174 -18.94 17.37 0.24
N GLU A 175 -20.05 16.87 -0.30
CA GLU A 175 -21.16 16.34 0.51
C GLU A 175 -20.71 15.15 1.38
N SER A 176 -19.94 14.21 0.81
CA SER A 176 -19.44 13.05 1.54
C SER A 176 -18.47 13.46 2.66
N LEU A 177 -17.60 14.44 2.41
CA LEU A 177 -16.65 14.93 3.40
C LEU A 177 -17.35 15.65 4.57
N GLU A 178 -18.46 16.33 4.31
CA GLU A 178 -19.25 17.01 5.35
C GLU A 178 -20.08 16.04 6.21
N LYS A 179 -20.53 14.92 5.64
CA LYS A 179 -21.46 13.98 6.30
C LYS A 179 -20.80 12.77 6.95
N LEU A 180 -19.59 12.41 6.54
CA LEU A 180 -18.87 11.27 7.11
C LEU A 180 -18.23 11.61 8.46
N ASP A 181 -18.45 10.77 9.47
CA ASP A 181 -17.74 10.86 10.74
C ASP A 181 -16.41 10.10 10.67
N PHE A 182 -15.36 10.80 10.24
CA PHE A 182 -14.01 10.24 10.16
C PHE A 182 -13.48 9.74 11.51
N ASN A 183 -13.90 10.33 12.63
CA ASN A 183 -13.44 9.88 13.95
C ASN A 183 -14.04 8.52 14.30
N ALA A 184 -15.33 8.33 14.03
CA ALA A 184 -15.99 7.03 14.19
C ALA A 184 -15.34 5.97 13.28
N LEU A 185 -15.12 6.31 12.00
CA LEU A 185 -14.49 5.40 11.03
C LEU A 185 -13.07 4.99 11.44
N GLU A 186 -12.25 5.92 11.95
CA GLU A 186 -10.93 5.59 12.49
C GLU A 186 -11.01 4.65 13.70
N LEU A 187 -11.92 4.90 14.64
CA LEU A 187 -12.10 4.06 15.82
C LEU A 187 -12.57 2.65 15.45
N GLU A 188 -13.40 2.51 14.42
CA GLU A 188 -13.81 1.21 13.91
C GLU A 188 -12.67 0.49 13.19
N ALA A 189 -11.91 1.21 12.34
CA ALA A 189 -10.75 0.66 11.64
C ALA A 189 -9.61 0.21 12.58
N GLN A 190 -9.58 0.72 13.81
CA GLN A 190 -8.64 0.29 14.85
C GLN A 190 -9.06 -1.00 15.59
N LYS A 191 -10.35 -1.36 15.56
CA LYS A 191 -10.90 -2.53 16.28
C LYS A 191 -10.88 -3.82 15.45
N GLY A 192 -10.80 -3.71 14.12
CA GLY A 192 -10.85 -4.85 13.21
C GLY A 192 -9.47 -5.49 12.96
N PRO A 193 -9.32 -6.82 13.04
CA PRO A 193 -8.03 -7.48 12.84
C PRO A 193 -7.60 -7.60 11.37
N LEU A 194 -8.50 -7.34 10.42
CA LEU A 194 -8.30 -7.23 8.96
C LEU A 194 -9.61 -6.68 8.38
N GLY A 195 -9.57 -5.52 7.72
CA GLY A 195 -10.76 -4.84 7.19
C GLY A 195 -10.57 -3.33 7.21
N TYR A 196 -11.39 -2.58 6.48
CA TYR A 196 -11.27 -1.13 6.21
C TYR A 196 -10.31 -0.71 5.09
N THR A 197 -9.81 -1.65 4.28
CA THR A 197 -9.08 -1.36 3.03
C THR A 197 -9.79 -0.31 2.17
N ASP A 198 -11.10 -0.42 2.00
CA ASP A 198 -11.89 0.48 1.15
C ASP A 198 -12.01 1.88 1.76
N TYR A 199 -12.15 1.97 3.08
CA TYR A 199 -12.04 3.23 3.83
C TYR A 199 -10.64 3.85 3.72
N PHE A 200 -9.57 3.07 3.90
CA PHE A 200 -8.20 3.59 3.78
C PHE A 200 -7.90 4.06 2.37
N CYS A 201 -8.45 3.41 1.35
CA CYS A 201 -8.40 3.88 -0.03
C CYS A 201 -9.11 5.23 -0.20
N PHE A 202 -10.31 5.40 0.38
CA PHE A 202 -10.99 6.69 0.39
C PHE A 202 -10.22 7.77 1.17
N LYS A 203 -9.71 7.44 2.36
CA LYS A 203 -8.88 8.34 3.17
C LYS A 203 -7.61 8.76 2.43
N CYS A 204 -6.96 7.84 1.73
CA CYS A 204 -5.80 8.13 0.90
C CYS A 204 -6.15 9.10 -0.23
N LEU A 205 -7.30 8.92 -0.91
CA LEU A 205 -7.79 9.89 -1.89
C LEU A 205 -7.94 11.29 -1.29
N VAL A 206 -8.55 11.40 -0.10
CA VAL A 206 -8.70 12.70 0.59
C VAL A 206 -7.34 13.32 0.93
N LYS A 207 -6.39 12.49 1.38
CA LYS A 207 -5.00 12.93 1.62
C LYS A 207 -4.35 13.47 0.34
N LEU A 208 -4.47 12.75 -0.78
CA LEU A 208 -3.89 13.16 -2.08
C LEU A 208 -4.49 14.47 -2.59
N ILE A 209 -5.78 14.73 -2.35
CA ILE A 209 -6.42 16.01 -2.67
C ILE A 209 -5.70 17.15 -1.94
N ASN A 210 -5.43 16.99 -0.64
CA ASN A 210 -4.77 18.02 0.16
C ASN A 210 -3.29 18.19 -0.25
N GLU A 211 -2.55 17.09 -0.41
CA GLU A 211 -1.13 17.14 -0.81
C GLU A 211 -0.93 17.77 -2.19
N THR A 212 -1.83 17.49 -3.15
CA THR A 212 -1.73 18.08 -4.49
C THR A 212 -1.96 19.60 -4.46
N LYS A 213 -2.87 20.09 -3.61
CA LYS A 213 -3.12 21.53 -3.45
C LYS A 213 -1.94 22.27 -2.84
N GLU A 214 -1.25 21.67 -1.87
CA GLU A 214 -0.04 22.28 -1.30
C GLU A 214 1.04 22.44 -2.39
N TYR A 215 1.16 21.46 -3.28
CA TYR A 215 2.10 21.50 -4.40
C TYR A 215 1.80 22.59 -5.44
N ASP A 216 0.52 22.78 -5.81
CA ASP A 216 0.15 23.81 -6.80
C ASP A 216 0.34 25.26 -6.28
N ASN A 217 0.57 25.44 -4.97
CA ASN A 217 0.80 26.74 -4.33
C ASN A 217 2.29 27.04 -4.04
N ASP A 218 3.19 26.08 -4.26
CA ASP A 218 4.67 26.22 -4.12
C ASP A 218 5.34 26.58 -5.46
#